data_AF-A0A2G6PEM3-F1
#
_entry.id   AF-A0A2G6PEM3-F1
#
_cell.length_a   1.000
_cell.length_b   1.000
_cell.length_c   1.000
_cell.angle_alpha   90.00
_cell.angle_beta   90.00
_cell.angle_gamma   90.00
#
_symmetry.space_group_name_H-M   'P 1'
#
loop_
_entity.id
_entity.type
_entity.pdbx_description
1 polymer ?
#
loop_
_entity_poly.entity_id
_entity_poly.type
_entity_poly.pdbx_seq_one_letter_code
_entity_poly.pdbx_strand_id
1 'polypeptide(L)'
;QSLPDKARHDALEKLLVLSGLRKLEAVLKQEVNTMALVVDIRQNEFFRDAWQEGLKEGMEAGMQQGMEAGMQQGMKAGMQQGMKAGMQQGMKAGMQQGMEEGHQEGERSILLRLLTLRFGELPPERVAQIQHGNREQLCRWGERLLFAESLDAVFE
;
A
#
# COMPACT_ATOMS: atom_id res chain seq x y z
N GLN A 1 -17.66 -58.68 -3.83
CA GLN A 1 -17.44 -57.59 -4.80
C GLN A 1 -16.59 -56.53 -4.11
N SER A 2 -15.47 -56.10 -4.70
CA SER A 2 -14.64 -55.04 -4.11
C SER A 2 -15.40 -53.71 -4.16
N LEU A 3 -15.36 -52.95 -3.07
CA LEU A 3 -15.95 -51.62 -3.00
C LEU A 3 -15.23 -50.65 -3.97
N PRO A 4 -15.96 -49.71 -4.62
CA PRO A 4 -15.35 -48.63 -5.39
C PRO A 4 -14.33 -47.83 -4.55
N ASP A 5 -13.26 -47.32 -5.16
CA ASP A 5 -12.12 -46.70 -4.46
C ASP A 5 -12.52 -45.62 -3.45
N LYS A 6 -13.47 -44.76 -3.83
CA LYS A 6 -13.98 -43.69 -2.97
C LYS A 6 -14.78 -44.24 -1.78
N ALA A 7 -15.62 -45.25 -2.00
CA ALA A 7 -16.39 -45.89 -0.95
C ALA A 7 -15.50 -46.69 0.02
N ARG A 8 -14.41 -47.26 -0.49
CA ARG A 8 -13.37 -47.93 0.30
C ARG A 8 -12.58 -46.93 1.15
N HIS A 9 -12.21 -45.78 0.60
CA HIS A 9 -11.52 -44.71 1.32
C HIS A 9 -12.38 -44.16 2.46
N ASP A 10 -13.63 -43.80 2.18
CA ASP A 10 -14.58 -43.29 3.19
C ASP A 10 -14.84 -44.32 4.31
N ALA A 11 -14.90 -45.61 3.97
CA ALA A 11 -15.07 -46.68 4.96
C ALA A 11 -13.85 -46.81 5.88
N LEU A 12 -12.63 -46.69 5.34
CA LEU A 12 -11.39 -46.73 6.12
C LEU A 12 -11.23 -45.51 7.02
N GLU A 13 -11.57 -44.31 6.54
CA GLU A 13 -11.57 -43.09 7.37
C GLU A 13 -12.54 -43.21 8.55
N LYS A 14 -13.77 -43.67 8.29
CA LYS A 14 -14.77 -43.90 9.35
C LYS A 14 -14.30 -44.94 10.36
N LEU A 15 -13.64 -46.00 9.89
CA LEU A 15 -13.11 -47.05 10.76
C LEU A 15 -11.95 -46.53 11.63
N LEU A 16 -11.08 -45.68 11.07
CA LEU A 16 -10.00 -45.01 11.78
C LEU A 16 -10.55 -44.08 12.88
N VAL A 17 -11.53 -43.24 12.56
CA VAL A 17 -12.17 -42.33 13.52
C VAL A 17 -12.88 -43.10 14.63
N LEU A 18 -13.65 -44.14 14.28
CA LEU A 18 -14.36 -44.97 15.26
C LEU A 18 -13.41 -45.76 16.17
N SER A 19 -12.25 -46.18 15.66
CA SER A 19 -11.23 -46.87 16.45
C SER A 19 -10.61 -45.98 17.54
N GLY A 20 -10.35 -44.71 17.22
CA GLY A 20 -9.85 -43.72 18.18
C GLY A 20 -10.88 -43.39 19.26
N LEU A 21 -12.15 -43.19 18.87
CA LEU A 21 -13.23 -42.86 19.80
C LEU A 21 -13.57 -43.99 20.77
N ARG A 22 -13.36 -45.25 20.39
CA ARG A 22 -13.63 -46.43 21.23
C ARG A 22 -12.42 -46.92 22.02
N LYS A 23 -11.30 -46.17 22.02
CA LYS A 23 -10.01 -46.59 22.61
C LYS A 23 -9.53 -47.96 22.10
N LEU A 24 -9.89 -48.30 20.86
CA LEU A 24 -9.51 -49.56 20.20
C LEU A 24 -8.17 -49.44 19.48
N GLU A 25 -7.40 -48.38 19.73
CA GLU A 25 -6.09 -48.13 19.12
C GLU A 25 -5.14 -49.32 19.30
N ALA A 26 -5.16 -49.98 20.47
CA ALA A 26 -4.37 -51.17 20.73
C ALA A 26 -4.79 -52.36 19.84
N VAL A 27 -6.10 -52.58 19.69
CA VAL A 27 -6.66 -53.66 18.84
C VAL A 27 -6.40 -53.37 17.37
N LEU A 28 -6.55 -52.12 16.93
CA LEU A 28 -6.24 -51.72 15.56
C LEU A 28 -4.75 -51.86 15.25
N LYS A 29 -3.86 -51.41 16.15
CA LYS A 29 -2.41 -51.60 16.00
C LYS A 29 -2.05 -53.08 15.94
N GLN A 30 -2.69 -53.92 16.76
CA GLN A 30 -2.47 -55.36 16.77
C GLN A 30 -2.97 -56.02 15.47
N GLU A 31 -4.16 -55.67 14.99
CA GLU A 31 -4.70 -56.17 13.72
C GLU A 31 -3.85 -55.71 12.53
N VAL A 32 -3.49 -54.43 12.46
CA VAL A 32 -2.57 -53.90 11.43
C VAL A 32 -1.24 -54.67 11.46
N ASN A 33 -0.67 -54.96 12.63
CA ASN A 33 0.54 -55.78 12.75
C ASN A 33 0.33 -57.26 12.38
N THR A 34 -0.91 -57.76 12.45
CA THR A 34 -1.27 -59.15 12.11
C THR A 34 -1.64 -59.28 10.63
N MET A 35 -1.85 -58.15 9.92
CA MET A 35 -2.01 -58.14 8.48
C MET A 35 -0.69 -58.51 7.80
N ALA A 36 -0.74 -59.53 6.94
CA ALA A 36 0.43 -60.16 6.33
C ALA A 36 1.33 -59.21 5.52
N LEU A 37 0.83 -58.04 5.10
CA LEU A 37 1.59 -57.01 4.40
C LEU A 37 1.10 -55.62 4.82
N VAL A 38 1.81 -54.99 5.77
CA VAL A 38 1.77 -53.54 5.95
C VAL A 38 2.95 -52.96 5.19
N VAL A 39 2.71 -52.49 3.97
CA VAL A 39 3.73 -51.76 3.21
C VAL A 39 3.65 -50.29 3.62
N ASP A 40 4.56 -49.84 4.49
CA ASP A 40 4.76 -48.41 4.70
C ASP A 40 5.45 -47.84 3.46
N ILE A 41 4.67 -47.17 2.61
CA ILE A 41 5.12 -46.60 1.34
C ILE A 41 6.28 -45.62 1.56
N ARG A 42 6.39 -44.99 2.74
CA ARG A 42 7.47 -44.05 3.07
C ARG A 42 8.77 -44.75 3.47
N GLN A 43 8.70 -45.99 3.96
CA GLN A 43 9.86 -46.79 4.37
C GLN A 43 10.19 -47.91 3.39
N ASN A 44 9.38 -48.08 2.35
CA ASN A 44 9.55 -49.13 1.36
C ASN A 44 10.64 -48.75 0.34
N GLU A 45 11.65 -49.61 0.17
CA GLU A 45 12.78 -49.37 -0.72
C GLU A 45 12.37 -49.16 -2.20
N PHE A 46 11.29 -49.80 -2.65
CA PHE A 46 10.80 -49.67 -4.03
C PHE A 46 10.19 -48.30 -4.31
N PHE A 47 9.56 -47.67 -3.31
CA PHE A 47 8.90 -46.37 -3.47
C PHE A 47 9.76 -45.19 -3.02
N ARG A 48 10.97 -45.44 -2.53
CA ARG A 48 11.87 -44.42 -1.98
C ARG A 48 12.20 -43.33 -3.00
N ASP A 49 12.51 -43.73 -4.23
CA ASP A 49 12.89 -42.79 -5.29
C ASP A 49 11.69 -41.97 -5.74
N ALA A 50 10.54 -42.60 -5.95
CA ALA A 50 9.29 -41.93 -6.28
C ALA A 50 8.87 -40.93 -5.17
N TRP A 51 9.08 -41.28 -3.90
CA TRP A 51 8.81 -40.38 -2.78
C TRP A 51 9.76 -39.18 -2.75
N GLN A 52 11.05 -39.40 -2.99
CA GLN A 52 12.04 -38.32 -3.05
C GLN A 52 11.78 -37.36 -4.22
N GLU A 53 11.45 -37.91 -5.39
CA GLU A 53 11.11 -37.14 -6.59
C GLU A 53 9.85 -36.31 -6.34
N GLY A 54 8.78 -36.93 -5.83
CA GLY A 54 7.55 -36.21 -5.49
C GLY A 54 7.74 -35.13 -4.42
N LEU A 55 8.61 -35.35 -3.43
CA LEU A 55 8.96 -34.34 -2.43
C LEU A 55 9.70 -33.16 -3.07
N LYS A 56 10.67 -33.45 -3.94
CA LYS A 56 11.47 -32.44 -4.63
C LYS A 56 10.59 -31.61 -5.58
N GLU A 57 9.80 -32.25 -6.42
CA GLU A 57 8.85 -31.58 -7.32
C GLU A 57 7.84 -30.74 -6.54
N GLY A 58 7.27 -31.31 -5.46
CA GLY A 58 6.33 -30.59 -4.61
C GLY A 58 6.95 -29.35 -3.95
N MET A 59 8.22 -29.45 -3.51
CA MET A 59 8.95 -28.34 -2.93
C MET A 59 9.30 -27.28 -3.95
N GLU A 60 9.79 -27.66 -5.14
CA GLU A 60 10.09 -26.75 -6.24
C GLU A 60 8.83 -26.02 -6.74
N ALA A 61 7.76 -26.76 -7.00
CA ALA A 61 6.48 -26.20 -7.42
C ALA A 61 5.89 -25.28 -6.34
N GLY A 62 5.91 -25.70 -5.08
CA GLY A 62 5.43 -24.89 -3.95
C GLY A 62 6.24 -23.62 -3.77
N MET A 63 7.56 -23.69 -3.89
CA MET A 63 8.44 -22.52 -3.80
C MET A 63 8.21 -21.55 -4.96
N GLN A 64 8.10 -22.06 -6.20
CA GLN A 64 7.88 -21.25 -7.38
C GLN A 64 6.52 -20.54 -7.32
N GLN A 65 5.45 -21.27 -7.02
CA GLN A 65 4.11 -20.70 -6.87
C GLN A 65 4.05 -19.70 -5.71
N GLY A 66 4.65 -20.02 -4.56
CA GLY A 66 4.69 -19.15 -3.40
C GLY A 66 5.46 -17.85 -3.68
N MET A 67 6.59 -17.93 -4.38
CA MET A 67 7.40 -16.77 -4.75
C MET A 67 6.68 -15.89 -5.76
N GLU A 68 6.09 -16.49 -6.80
CA GLU A 68 5.35 -15.74 -7.82
C GLU A 68 4.13 -15.04 -7.22
N ALA A 69 3.30 -15.76 -6.45
CA ALA A 69 2.13 -15.19 -5.79
C ALA A 69 2.53 -14.11 -4.78
N GLY A 70 3.56 -14.35 -3.97
CA GLY A 70 4.07 -13.39 -3.00
C GLY A 70 4.61 -12.12 -3.66
N MET A 71 5.35 -12.26 -4.76
CA MET A 71 5.89 -11.12 -5.52
C MET A 71 4.77 -10.32 -6.19
N GLN A 72 3.81 -10.97 -6.85
CA GLN A 72 2.68 -10.29 -7.48
C GLN A 72 1.83 -9.54 -6.45
N GLN A 73 1.49 -10.18 -5.32
CA GLN A 73 0.72 -9.54 -4.26
C GLN A 73 1.48 -8.39 -3.61
N GLY A 74 2.76 -8.60 -3.27
CA GLY A 74 3.61 -7.59 -2.67
C GLY A 74 3.81 -6.38 -3.57
N MET A 75 4.05 -6.60 -4.87
CA MET A 75 4.21 -5.52 -5.84
C MET A 75 2.92 -4.75 -6.05
N LYS A 76 1.77 -5.44 -6.19
CA LYS A 76 0.47 -4.79 -6.35
C LYS A 76 0.09 -3.97 -5.12
N ALA A 77 0.26 -4.52 -3.92
CA ALA A 77 -0.04 -3.83 -2.68
C ALA A 77 0.90 -2.64 -2.47
N GLY A 78 2.21 -2.82 -2.67
CA GLY A 78 3.22 -1.77 -2.55
C GLY A 78 2.98 -0.63 -3.53
N MET A 79 2.68 -0.94 -4.79
CA MET A 79 2.38 0.06 -5.82
C MET A 79 1.11 0.84 -5.50
N GLN A 80 0.02 0.17 -5.10
CA GLN A 80 -1.23 0.84 -4.74
C GLN A 80 -1.07 1.76 -3.52
N GLN A 81 -0.38 1.28 -2.48
CA GLN A 81 -0.14 2.07 -1.28
C GLN A 81 0.79 3.26 -1.57
N GLY A 82 1.89 3.02 -2.27
CA GLY A 82 2.85 4.05 -2.66
C GLY A 82 2.22 5.13 -3.53
N MET A 83 1.44 4.74 -4.54
CA MET A 83 0.75 5.68 -5.43
C MET A 83 -0.29 6.50 -4.67
N LYS A 84 -1.10 5.86 -3.81
CA LYS A 84 -2.11 6.56 -3.02
C LYS A 84 -1.49 7.56 -2.04
N ALA A 85 -0.43 7.15 -1.33
CA ALA A 85 0.28 8.01 -0.40
C ALA A 85 0.96 9.19 -1.13
N GLY A 86 1.69 8.91 -2.20
CA GLY A 86 2.36 9.92 -3.01
C GLY A 86 1.39 10.93 -3.62
N MET A 87 0.27 10.46 -4.18
CA MET A 87 -0.76 11.34 -4.73
C MET A 87 -1.41 12.23 -3.66
N GLN A 88 -1.74 11.67 -2.50
CA GLN A 88 -2.34 12.45 -1.41
C GLN A 88 -1.38 13.51 -0.86
N GLN A 89 -0.11 13.16 -0.67
CA GLN A 89 0.90 14.11 -0.20
C GLN A 89 1.18 15.19 -1.24
N GLY A 90 1.40 14.80 -2.49
CA GLY A 90 1.65 15.74 -3.59
C GLY A 90 0.48 16.69 -3.82
N MET A 91 -0.76 16.19 -3.79
CA MET A 91 -1.94 17.03 -3.96
C MET A 91 -2.15 18.01 -2.81
N LYS A 92 -1.93 17.58 -1.55
CA LYS A 92 -2.02 18.48 -0.39
C LYS A 92 -0.96 19.58 -0.44
N ALA A 93 0.31 19.20 -0.69
CA ALA A 93 1.40 20.17 -0.78
C ALA A 93 1.19 21.15 -1.92
N GLY A 94 0.84 20.65 -3.12
CA GLY A 94 0.58 21.49 -4.29
C GLY A 94 -0.62 22.42 -4.10
N MET A 95 -1.69 21.95 -3.47
CA MET A 95 -2.87 22.79 -3.20
C MET A 95 -2.56 23.87 -2.16
N GLN A 96 -1.82 23.55 -1.10
CA GLN A 96 -1.44 24.52 -0.09
C GLN A 96 -0.52 25.59 -0.66
N GLN A 97 0.53 25.18 -1.40
CA GLN A 97 1.44 26.11 -2.05
C GLN A 97 0.72 26.99 -3.07
N GLY A 98 -0.09 26.39 -3.95
CA GLY A 98 -0.84 27.16 -4.96
C GLY A 98 -1.85 28.13 -4.34
N MET A 99 -2.45 27.78 -3.21
CA MET A 99 -3.37 28.68 -2.49
C MET A 99 -2.63 29.83 -1.80
N GLU A 100 -1.47 29.58 -1.20
CA GLU A 100 -0.62 30.62 -0.62
C GLU A 100 -0.07 31.58 -1.70
N GLU A 101 0.44 31.04 -2.81
CA GLU A 101 0.92 31.83 -3.95
C GLU A 101 -0.21 32.66 -4.56
N GLY A 102 -1.38 32.05 -4.81
CA GLY A 102 -2.54 32.75 -5.35
C GLY A 102 -3.07 33.85 -4.41
N HIS A 103 -3.02 33.63 -3.09
CA HIS A 103 -3.39 34.67 -2.12
C HIS A 103 -2.43 35.85 -2.16
N GLN A 104 -1.11 35.59 -2.22
CA GLN A 104 -0.09 36.65 -2.33
C GLN A 104 -0.21 37.41 -3.65
N GLU A 105 -0.44 36.72 -4.76
CA GLU A 105 -0.65 37.34 -6.07
C GLU A 105 -1.93 38.21 -6.07
N GLY A 106 -2.99 37.72 -5.42
CA GLY A 106 -4.22 38.50 -5.18
C GLY A 106 -3.98 39.76 -4.36
N GLU A 107 -3.26 39.66 -3.23
CA GLU A 107 -2.88 40.80 -2.40
C GLU A 107 -2.07 41.84 -3.19
N ARG A 108 -1.08 41.39 -3.98
CA ARG A 108 -0.29 42.26 -4.88
C ARG A 108 -1.15 42.97 -5.91
N SER A 109 -2.04 42.23 -6.57
CA SER A 109 -2.94 42.76 -7.60
C SER A 109 -3.89 43.82 -7.04
N ILE A 110 -4.47 43.56 -5.86
CA ILE A 110 -5.33 44.53 -5.16
C ILE A 110 -4.54 45.77 -4.75
N LEU A 111 -3.35 45.59 -4.15
CA LEU A 111 -2.52 46.71 -3.71
C LEU A 111 -2.12 47.61 -4.90
N LEU A 112 -1.69 47.01 -6.01
CA LEU A 112 -1.40 47.73 -7.26
C LEU A 112 -2.65 48.49 -7.75
N ARG A 113 -3.81 47.85 -7.78
CA ARG A 113 -5.07 48.49 -8.20
C ARG A 113 -5.41 49.71 -7.35
N LEU A 114 -5.32 49.58 -6.02
CA LEU A 114 -5.65 50.65 -5.10
C LEU A 114 -4.65 51.81 -5.18
N LEU A 115 -3.35 51.51 -5.29
CA LEU A 115 -2.31 52.51 -5.47
C LEU A 115 -2.49 53.27 -6.79
N THR A 116 -2.80 52.56 -7.88
CA THR A 116 -3.09 53.20 -9.17
C THR A 116 -4.32 54.11 -9.10
N LEU A 117 -5.36 53.71 -8.35
CA LEU A 117 -6.57 54.52 -8.17
C LEU A 117 -6.34 55.76 -7.30
N ARG A 118 -5.51 55.68 -6.26
CA ARG A 118 -5.26 56.78 -5.32
C ARG A 118 -4.20 57.77 -5.83
N PHE A 119 -3.13 57.27 -6.45
CA PHE A 119 -1.95 58.07 -6.80
C PHE A 119 -1.69 58.19 -8.31
N GLY A 120 -2.46 57.51 -9.16
CA GLY A 120 -2.28 57.53 -10.61
C GLY A 120 -1.25 56.51 -11.11
N GLU A 121 -0.55 56.79 -12.21
CA GLU A 121 0.42 55.85 -12.77
C GLU A 121 1.59 55.60 -11.79
N LEU A 122 1.84 54.31 -11.50
CA LEU A 122 2.90 53.90 -10.59
C LEU A 122 4.24 53.78 -11.33
N PRO A 123 5.34 54.30 -10.74
CA PRO A 123 6.67 54.10 -11.30
C PRO A 123 6.99 52.60 -11.42
N PRO A 124 7.67 52.15 -12.49
CA PRO A 124 7.98 50.74 -12.71
C PRO A 124 8.81 50.13 -11.58
N GLU A 125 9.65 50.93 -10.91
CA GLU A 125 10.41 50.51 -9.74
C GLU A 125 9.52 50.09 -8.56
N ARG A 126 8.41 50.82 -8.33
CA ARG A 126 7.46 50.54 -7.25
C ARG A 126 6.59 49.33 -7.56
N VAL A 127 6.24 49.14 -8.83
CA VAL A 127 5.56 47.92 -9.30
C VAL A 127 6.46 46.69 -9.07
N ALA A 128 7.74 46.79 -9.41
CA ALA A 128 8.70 45.71 -9.17
C ALA A 128 8.89 45.40 -7.68
N GLN A 129 8.90 46.43 -6.81
CA GLN A 129 8.93 46.24 -5.35
C GLN A 129 7.71 45.48 -4.84
N ILE A 130 6.50 45.78 -5.33
CA ILE A 130 5.28 45.07 -4.93
C ILE A 130 5.29 43.62 -5.42
N GLN A 131 5.74 43.39 -6.65
CA GLN A 131 5.81 42.04 -7.23
C GLN A 131 6.78 41.12 -6.49
N HIS A 132 7.88 41.65 -5.96
CA HIS A 132 8.86 40.88 -5.18
C HIS A 132 8.64 40.97 -3.66
N GLY A 133 7.65 41.77 -3.22
CA GLY A 133 7.35 41.96 -1.81
C GLY A 133 6.85 40.68 -1.17
N ASN A 134 7.33 40.39 0.04
CA ASN A 134 6.81 39.29 0.87
C ASN A 134 5.45 39.68 1.50
N ARG A 135 4.73 38.70 2.04
CA ARG A 135 3.39 38.92 2.63
C ARG A 135 3.36 40.02 3.71
N GLU A 136 4.39 40.08 4.54
CA GLU A 136 4.49 41.07 5.62
C GLU A 136 4.68 42.50 5.10
N GLN A 137 5.44 42.65 4.01
CA GLN A 137 5.61 43.93 3.31
C GLN A 137 4.30 44.35 2.65
N LEU A 138 3.61 43.42 1.98
CA LEU A 138 2.31 43.70 1.35
C LEU A 138 1.26 44.13 2.37
N CYS A 139 1.17 43.45 3.52
CA CYS A 139 0.28 43.86 4.62
C CYS A 139 0.65 45.26 5.13
N ARG A 140 1.93 45.54 5.39
CA ARG A 140 2.38 46.86 5.86
C ARG A 140 2.04 47.97 4.88
N TRP A 141 2.28 47.76 3.58
CA TRP A 141 1.93 48.73 2.54
C TRP A 141 0.42 48.92 2.43
N GLY A 142 -0.37 47.85 2.56
CA GLY A 142 -1.84 47.93 2.60
C GLY A 142 -2.38 48.74 3.78
N GLU A 143 -1.80 48.59 4.97
CA GLU A 143 -2.17 49.38 6.15
C GLU A 143 -1.77 50.85 6.01
N ARG A 144 -0.53 51.11 5.55
CA ARG A 144 -0.01 52.47 5.34
C ARG A 144 -0.76 53.20 4.23
N LEU A 145 -1.22 52.48 3.21
CA LEU A 145 -2.02 53.02 2.13
C LEU A 145 -3.26 53.76 2.64
N LEU A 146 -3.84 53.37 3.77
CA LEU A 146 -5.02 54.05 4.31
C LEU A 146 -4.70 55.48 4.78
N PHE A 147 -3.52 55.69 5.36
CA PHE A 147 -3.15 56.94 6.02
C PHE A 147 -2.15 57.79 5.23
N ALA A 148 -1.44 57.22 4.25
CA ALA A 148 -0.38 57.91 3.52
C ALA A 148 -0.90 59.01 2.57
N GLU A 149 -0.35 60.21 2.67
CA GLU A 149 -0.69 61.34 1.78
C GLU A 149 0.09 61.30 0.45
N SER A 150 1.16 60.50 0.36
CA SER A 150 2.00 60.36 -0.83
C SER A 150 2.37 58.90 -1.08
N LEU A 151 2.81 58.62 -2.31
CA LEU A 151 3.28 57.30 -2.69
C LEU A 151 4.48 56.87 -1.82
N ASP A 152 5.44 57.76 -1.59
CA ASP A 152 6.67 57.43 -0.86
C ASP A 152 6.39 57.07 0.61
N ALA A 153 5.42 57.74 1.25
CA ALA A 153 4.98 57.44 2.62
C ALA A 153 4.34 56.05 2.77
N VAL A 154 3.91 55.40 1.68
CA VAL A 154 3.43 54.01 1.72
C VAL A 154 4.62 53.04 1.84
N PHE A 155 5.73 53.35 1.18
CA PHE A 155 6.87 52.44 1.02
C PHE A 155 8.02 52.63 2.04
N GLU A 156 8.04 53.74 2.78
CA GLU A 156 8.87 53.94 3.99
C GLU A 156 8.36 53.10 5.16
#